data_AF-A0A920N0G8-F1
#
_entry.id   AF-A0A920N0G8-F1
#
_cell.length_a   1.000
_cell.length_b   1.000
_cell.length_c   1.000
_cell.angle_alpha   90.00
_cell.angle_beta   90.00
_cell.angle_gamma   90.00
#
_symmetry.space_group_name_H-M   'P 1'
#
loop_
_entity.id
_entity.type
_entity.pdbx_description
1 polymer ?
#
loop_
_entity_poly.entity_id
_entity_poly.type
_entity_poly.pdbx_seq_one_letter_code
_entity_poly.pdbx_strand_id
1 'polypeptide(L)'
;MSTVSGLFRSFPRHFPAVLALAVLASPALSAEKTKPAAGKTPAVPVVEKLTVYPSRLELSGNRDSRRLIVSGTAADGRAFDLTAFVKLAAGSDHVAIDRTGSLCRRRRARPRSRSLSERSLSTCR
;
A
#
# COMPACT_ATOMS: atom_id res chain seq x y z
N MET A 1 -50.26 -14.27 -22.20
CA MET A 1 -51.08 -13.08 -22.51
C MET A 1 -50.24 -11.85 -22.20
N SER A 2 -50.09 -11.00 -23.22
CA SER A 2 -49.10 -9.94 -23.46
C SER A 2 -49.24 -8.69 -22.54
N THR A 3 -48.17 -8.05 -22.03
CA THR A 3 -47.29 -6.95 -22.58
C THR A 3 -48.04 -5.61 -22.86
N VAL A 4 -47.88 -4.52 -22.09
CA VAL A 4 -46.87 -3.40 -22.08
C VAL A 4 -47.36 -2.08 -22.71
N SER A 5 -46.96 -1.00 -22.01
CA SER A 5 -46.93 0.46 -22.17
C SER A 5 -46.79 1.15 -23.54
N GLY A 6 -47.16 2.45 -23.54
CA GLY A 6 -46.79 3.52 -24.50
C GLY A 6 -48.04 4.34 -24.91
N LEU A 7 -48.04 5.63 -25.23
CA LEU A 7 -47.01 6.58 -25.67
C LEU A 7 -47.72 7.96 -25.89
N PHE A 8 -47.00 9.08 -25.72
CA PHE A 8 -47.01 10.31 -26.56
C PHE A 8 -46.89 11.65 -25.79
N ARG A 9 -45.81 12.36 -26.15
CA ARG A 9 -45.43 13.73 -25.79
C ARG A 9 -46.20 14.75 -26.62
N SER A 10 -46.38 15.97 -26.11
CA SER A 10 -46.50 17.18 -26.94
C SER A 10 -46.06 18.44 -26.18
N PHE A 11 -45.01 19.10 -26.66
CA PHE A 11 -44.57 20.44 -26.25
C PHE A 11 -44.61 21.33 -27.49
N PRO A 12 -45.30 22.48 -27.42
CA PRO A 12 -45.02 23.55 -28.37
C PRO A 12 -44.84 24.91 -27.67
N ARG A 13 -43.90 25.72 -28.18
CA ARG A 13 -44.19 27.01 -28.83
C ARG A 13 -42.92 27.86 -28.92
N HIS A 14 -42.72 28.36 -30.13
CA HIS A 14 -41.59 29.14 -30.60
C HIS A 14 -41.69 30.63 -30.24
N PHE A 15 -40.56 31.33 -30.39
CA PHE A 15 -40.32 32.69 -30.91
C PHE A 15 -39.49 33.66 -30.01
N PRO A 16 -38.60 34.47 -30.62
CA PRO A 16 -37.25 34.78 -30.14
C PRO A 16 -36.96 36.28 -29.95
N ALA A 17 -35.71 36.58 -29.58
CA ALA A 17 -34.92 37.78 -29.92
C ALA A 17 -35.34 39.18 -29.42
N VAL A 18 -34.59 39.71 -28.43
CA VAL A 18 -34.14 41.12 -28.29
C VAL A 18 -32.84 41.09 -27.45
N LEU A 19 -31.65 41.05 -28.04
CA LEU A 19 -30.73 42.16 -28.40
C LEU A 19 -30.48 43.21 -27.28
N ALA A 20 -29.19 43.33 -26.92
CA ALA A 20 -28.48 44.49 -26.37
C ALA A 20 -28.11 44.50 -24.87
N LEU A 21 -26.84 44.87 -24.66
CA LEU A 21 -26.25 45.48 -23.45
C LEU A 21 -25.63 44.54 -22.39
N ALA A 22 -24.32 44.31 -22.50
CA ALA A 22 -23.34 44.49 -21.40
C ALA A 22 -21.98 43.89 -21.78
N VAL A 23 -21.19 44.68 -22.52
CA VAL A 23 -19.73 44.58 -22.51
C VAL A 23 -19.29 45.01 -21.11
N LEU A 24 -19.05 44.07 -20.20
CA LEU A 24 -18.41 44.31 -18.92
C LEU A 24 -17.27 43.31 -18.74
N ALA A 25 -16.08 43.78 -19.12
CA ALA A 25 -14.78 43.54 -18.50
C ALA A 25 -14.59 42.15 -17.83
N SER A 26 -14.07 41.19 -18.59
CA SER A 26 -13.38 40.04 -18.00
C SER A 26 -12.15 40.55 -17.23
N PRO A 27 -12.04 40.36 -15.90
CA PRO A 27 -10.76 40.56 -15.24
C PRO A 27 -9.85 39.45 -15.74
N ALA A 28 -8.75 39.84 -16.38
CA ALA A 28 -7.65 38.95 -16.68
C ALA A 28 -7.19 38.31 -15.36
N LEU A 29 -7.49 37.03 -15.19
CA LEU A 29 -6.99 36.21 -14.10
C LEU A 29 -5.47 36.13 -14.29
N SER A 30 -4.73 37.02 -13.63
CA SER A 30 -3.28 36.95 -13.56
C SER A 30 -2.90 35.66 -12.87
N ALA A 31 -2.48 34.68 -13.67
CA ALA A 31 -1.77 33.51 -13.20
C ALA A 31 -0.41 33.99 -12.67
N GLU A 32 -0.39 34.45 -11.42
CA GLU A 32 0.84 34.69 -10.70
C GLU A 32 1.56 33.35 -10.58
N LYS A 33 2.61 33.24 -11.40
CA LYS A 33 3.50 32.08 -11.46
C LYS A 33 4.24 32.02 -10.14
N THR A 34 3.58 31.42 -9.15
CA THR A 34 4.12 31.18 -7.82
C THR A 34 5.39 30.36 -8.00
N LYS A 35 6.53 31.04 -7.83
CA LYS A 35 7.86 30.44 -7.77
C LYS A 35 7.76 29.28 -6.77
N PRO A 36 8.14 28.04 -7.14
CA PRO A 36 8.16 26.96 -6.17
C PRO A 36 9.07 27.41 -5.04
N ALA A 37 8.51 27.62 -3.85
CA ALA A 37 9.31 27.77 -2.65
C ALA A 37 10.22 26.54 -2.63
N ALA A 38 11.53 26.77 -2.61
CA ALA A 38 12.52 25.71 -2.53
C ALA A 38 12.17 24.89 -1.28
N GLY A 39 11.47 23.77 -1.52
CA GLY A 39 10.87 22.96 -0.48
C GLY A 39 11.99 22.40 0.36
N LYS A 40 11.94 22.68 1.67
CA LYS A 40 12.75 21.98 2.66
C LYS A 40 12.62 20.49 2.36
N THR A 41 13.72 19.84 2.00
CA THR A 41 13.75 18.39 1.82
C THR A 41 13.17 17.78 3.09
N PRO A 42 12.07 17.02 3.01
CA PRO A 42 11.45 16.48 4.21
C PRO A 42 12.49 15.67 4.97
N ALA A 43 12.72 16.04 6.23
CA ALA A 43 13.68 15.35 7.08
C ALA A 43 13.28 13.88 7.18
N VAL A 44 14.21 12.98 6.89
CA VAL A 44 13.99 11.54 7.03
C VAL A 44 13.78 11.26 8.54
N PRO A 45 12.66 10.65 8.93
CA PRO A 45 12.39 10.39 10.35
C PRO A 45 13.41 9.39 10.89
N VAL A 46 14.08 9.78 11.97
CA VAL A 46 15.00 8.91 12.71
C VAL A 46 14.19 7.99 13.63
N VAL A 47 14.45 6.69 13.57
CA VAL A 47 13.80 5.68 14.41
C VAL A 47 14.58 5.56 15.71
N GLU A 48 13.91 5.80 16.84
CA GLU A 48 14.54 5.74 18.18
C GLU A 48 14.30 4.39 18.87
N LYS A 49 13.17 3.74 18.60
CA LYS A 49 12.80 2.47 19.24
C LYS A 49 12.32 1.46 18.21
N LEU A 50 12.75 0.21 18.37
CA LEU A 50 12.23 -0.92 17.62
C LEU A 50 11.36 -1.78 18.53
N THR A 51 10.19 -2.18 18.04
CA THR A 51 9.27 -3.10 18.73
C THR A 51 8.87 -4.23 17.79
N VAL A 52 8.81 -5.44 18.32
CA VAL A 52 8.54 -6.66 17.55
C VAL A 52 7.26 -7.31 18.05
N TYR A 53 6.35 -7.63 17.13
CA TYR A 53 5.07 -8.28 17.43
C TYR A 53 4.82 -9.51 16.55
N PRO A 54 4.30 -10.61 17.11
CA PRO A 54 4.11 -10.84 18.55
C PRO A 54 5.46 -11.04 19.27
N SER A 55 5.50 -10.82 20.59
CA SER A 55 6.70 -11.01 21.42
C SER A 55 7.09 -12.48 21.58
N ARG A 56 6.12 -13.38 21.45
CA ARG A 56 6.30 -14.84 21.44
C ARG A 56 5.39 -15.45 20.39
N LEU A 57 5.90 -16.49 19.75
CA LEU A 57 5.19 -17.22 18.71
C LEU A 57 5.51 -18.71 18.81
N GLU A 58 4.48 -19.52 18.61
CA GLU A 58 4.59 -20.98 18.59
C GLU A 58 4.16 -21.51 17.21
N LEU A 59 4.93 -22.44 16.66
CA LEU A 59 4.61 -23.13 15.41
C LEU A 59 4.10 -24.53 15.75
N SER A 60 2.80 -24.76 15.64
CA SER A 60 2.16 -25.99 16.15
C SER A 60 2.33 -27.20 15.23
N GLY A 61 2.83 -27.01 14.01
CA GLY A 61 2.91 -28.07 13.01
C GLY A 61 4.01 -27.87 11.96
N ASN A 62 4.28 -28.93 11.19
CA ASN A 62 5.31 -28.93 10.13
C ASN A 62 4.96 -28.05 8.91
N ARG A 63 3.70 -27.62 8.80
CA ARG A 63 3.17 -26.71 7.78
C ARG A 63 2.70 -25.39 8.40
N ASP A 64 2.89 -25.20 9.70
CA ASP A 64 2.52 -23.95 10.34
C ASP A 64 3.51 -22.85 9.90
N SER A 65 2.96 -21.72 9.53
CA SER A 65 3.69 -20.51 9.21
C SER A 65 3.01 -19.33 9.89
N ARG A 66 3.82 -18.43 10.43
CA ARG A 66 3.34 -17.28 11.19
C ARG A 66 4.16 -16.06 10.84
N ARG A 67 3.61 -14.88 11.07
CA ARG A 67 4.28 -13.62 10.69
C ARG A 67 4.73 -12.83 11.89
N LEU A 68 5.92 -12.27 11.77
CA LEU A 68 6.50 -11.31 12.68
C LEU A 68 6.49 -9.94 12.02
N ILE A 69 6.08 -8.93 12.78
CA ILE A 69 6.03 -7.53 12.35
C ILE A 69 7.05 -6.78 13.20
N VAL A 70 7.87 -5.97 12.53
CA VAL A 70 8.80 -5.07 13.19
C VAL A 70 8.36 -3.64 12.96
N SER A 71 8.05 -2.94 14.04
CA SER A 71 7.68 -1.52 14.00
C SER A 71 8.77 -0.66 14.60
N GLY A 72 9.11 0.43 13.93
CA GLY A 72 9.96 1.48 14.47
C GLY A 72 9.13 2.65 14.96
N THR A 73 9.48 3.22 16.10
CA THR A 73 8.89 4.45 16.63
C THR A 73 9.92 5.57 16.53
N ALA A 74 9.54 6.70 15.94
CA ALA A 74 10.36 7.91 15.88
C ALA A 74 10.22 8.77 17.14
N ALA A 75 11.08 9.79 17.28
CA ALA A 75 11.08 10.72 18.42
C ALA A 75 9.74 11.44 18.64
N ASP A 76 8.98 11.65 17.56
CA ASP A 76 7.65 12.26 17.58
C ASP A 76 6.53 11.26 17.92
N GLY A 77 6.87 10.02 18.27
CA GLY A 77 5.94 8.95 18.63
C GLY A 77 5.28 8.25 17.44
N ARG A 78 5.54 8.65 16.19
CA ARG A 78 4.97 7.97 15.01
C ARG A 78 5.57 6.59 14.85
N ALA A 79 4.71 5.62 14.55
CA ALA A 79 5.10 4.24 14.27
C ALA A 79 5.18 3.98 12.76
N PHE A 80 6.20 3.24 12.35
CA PHE A 80 6.47 2.84 10.97
C PHE A 80 6.59 1.31 10.89
N ASP A 81 6.05 0.69 9.85
CA ASP A 81 6.32 -0.72 9.57
C ASP A 81 7.68 -0.84 8.88
N LEU A 82 8.61 -1.49 9.56
CA LEU A 82 9.97 -1.71 9.10
C LEU A 82 10.22 -3.16 8.70
N THR A 83 9.20 -4.02 8.70
CA THR A 83 9.34 -5.48 8.48
C THR A 83 10.11 -5.80 7.20
N ALA A 84 9.89 -5.05 6.12
CA ALA A 84 10.56 -5.26 4.83
C ALA A 84 12.01 -4.72 4.77
N PHE A 85 12.40 -3.88 5.73
CA PHE A 85 13.68 -3.16 5.75
C PHE A 85 14.66 -3.72 6.78
N VAL A 86 14.17 -4.49 7.75
CA VAL A 86 15.01 -5.11 8.80
C VAL A 86 15.62 -6.43 8.34
N LYS A 87 16.78 -6.74 8.91
CA LYS A 87 17.39 -8.06 8.76
C LYS A 87 17.01 -8.91 9.97
N LEU A 88 16.30 -10.00 9.73
CA LEU A 88 15.90 -10.97 10.75
C LEU A 88 16.84 -12.19 10.69
N ALA A 89 17.29 -12.66 11.84
CA ALA A 89 18.11 -13.85 11.98
C ALA A 89 17.39 -14.89 12.84
N ALA A 90 17.43 -16.16 12.42
CA ALA A 90 16.90 -17.26 13.23
C ALA A 90 17.90 -17.60 14.35
N GLY A 91 17.39 -17.76 15.57
CA GLY A 91 18.21 -18.20 16.71
C GLY A 91 18.51 -19.70 16.73
N SER A 92 17.93 -20.49 15.81
CA SER A 92 18.17 -21.93 15.71
C SER A 92 17.99 -22.44 14.27
N ASP A 93 18.57 -23.59 13.98
CA ASP A 93 18.44 -24.26 12.67
C ASP A 93 17.05 -24.89 12.42
N HIS A 94 16.14 -24.85 13.39
CA HIS A 94 14.80 -25.42 13.24
C HIS A 94 13.79 -24.45 12.63
N VAL A 95 14.14 -23.16 12.53
CA VAL A 95 13.27 -22.11 12.01
C VAL A 95 13.89 -21.49 10.77
N ALA A 96 13.08 -21.28 9.74
CA ALA A 96 13.42 -20.45 8.60
C ALA A 96 12.61 -19.16 8.66
N ILE A 97 13.25 -18.06 8.27
CA ILE A 97 12.63 -16.73 8.22
C ILE A 97 12.72 -16.25 6.77
N ASP A 98 11.57 -15.92 6.20
CA ASP A 98 11.49 -15.29 4.88
C ASP A 98 11.69 -13.77 4.97
N ARG A 99 12.05 -13.14 3.86
CA ARG A 99 12.24 -11.69 3.73
C ARG A 99 10.99 -10.88 4.12
N THR A 100 9.82 -11.50 4.04
CA THR A 100 8.53 -10.89 4.41
C THR A 100 8.24 -10.89 5.92
N GLY A 101 9.13 -11.46 6.74
CA GLY A 101 8.93 -11.67 8.18
C GLY A 101 8.12 -12.92 8.49
N SER A 102 7.89 -13.80 7.52
CA SER A 102 7.20 -15.08 7.73
C SER A 102 8.16 -16.12 8.31
N LEU A 103 7.77 -16.70 9.43
CA LEU A 103 8.45 -17.75 10.18
C LEU A 103 7.81 -19.09 9.86
N CYS A 104 8.62 -20.11 9.60
CA CYS A 104 8.16 -21.47 9.43
C CYS A 104 9.19 -22.47 9.96
N ARG A 105 8.76 -23.70 10.19
CA ARG A 105 9.68 -24.78 10.55
C ARG A 105 10.59 -25.10 9.36
N ARG A 106 11.90 -25.00 9.55
CA ARG A 106 12.89 -25.39 8.53
C ARG A 106 12.76 -26.89 8.28
N ARG A 107 12.49 -27.27 7.03
CA ARG A 107 12.53 -28.67 6.61
C ARG A 107 13.99 -29.09 6.46
N ARG A 108 14.35 -30.25 7.03
CA ARG A 108 15.65 -30.87 6.74
C ARG A 108 15.76 -31.08 5.24
N ALA A 109 16.91 -30.74 4.66
CA ALA A 109 17.16 -30.99 3.26
C ALA A 109 17.00 -32.50 2.99
N ARG A 110 15.98 -32.86 2.20
CA ARG A 110 15.86 -34.22 1.67
C ARG A 110 16.82 -34.29 0.47
N PRO A 111 17.74 -35.26 0.40
CA PRO A 111 18.57 -35.42 -0.79
C PRO A 111 17.64 -35.72 -1.96
N ARG A 112 17.41 -34.72 -2.80
CA ARG A 112 16.65 -34.83 -4.04
C ARG A 112 17.49 -34.21 -5.14
N SER A 113 17.76 -35.02 -6.15
CA SER A 113 18.63 -34.82 -7.32
C SER A 113 18.26 -33.66 -8.26
N ARG A 114 17.60 -32.61 -7.79
CA ARG A 114 17.25 -31.45 -8.62
C ARG A 114 18.23 -30.29 -8.49
N SER A 115 18.38 -29.52 -9.56
CA SER A 115 19.21 -28.32 -9.65
C SER A 115 19.04 -27.39 -8.43
N LEU A 116 20.15 -26.81 -7.97
CA LEU A 116 20.26 -25.95 -6.78
C LEU A 116 19.76 -24.51 -7.03
N SER A 117 19.43 -24.13 -8.26
CA SER A 117 19.22 -22.71 -8.63
C SER A 117 17.90 -22.08 -8.15
N GLU A 118 16.89 -22.86 -7.77
CA GLU A 118 15.55 -22.33 -7.42
C GLU A 118 15.19 -22.42 -5.92
N ARG A 119 16.07 -22.98 -5.07
CA ARG A 119 15.72 -23.36 -3.69
C ARG A 119 15.75 -22.22 -2.67
N SER A 120 16.16 -21.02 -3.06
CA SER A 120 16.44 -19.92 -2.12
C SER A 120 15.21 -19.08 -1.77
N LEU A 121 14.16 -19.08 -2.61
CA LEU A 121 13.16 -18.00 -2.57
C LEU A 121 11.84 -18.33 -1.86
N SER A 122 11.63 -19.55 -1.36
CA SER A 122 10.41 -19.84 -0.58
C SER A 122 10.59 -21.07 0.29
N THR A 123 11.31 -20.92 1.40
CA THR A 123 11.45 -22.00 2.39
C THR A 123 10.18 -22.21 3.23
N CYS A 124 9.20 -21.30 3.12
CA CYS A 124 7.99 -21.26 3.95
C CYS A 124 6.65 -21.52 3.20
N ARG A 125 6.66 -22.13 2.00
CA ARG A 125 5.45 -22.63 1.33
C ARG A 125 5.23 -24.14 1.49
#